data_AF-A0A815LZQ1-F1
#
_entry.id   AF-A0A815LZQ1-F1
#
_cell.length_a   1.000
_cell.length_b   1.000
_cell.length_c   1.000
_cell.angle_alpha   90.00
_cell.angle_beta   90.00
_cell.angle_gamma   90.00
#
_symmetry.space_group_name_H-M   'P 1'
#
loop_
_entity.id
_entity.type
_entity.pdbx_description
1 polymer ?
#
loop_
_entity_poly.entity_id
_entity_poly.type
_entity_poly.pdbx_seq_one_letter_code
_entity_poly.pdbx_strand_id
1 'polypeptide(L)'
;MSRRLAECIPQGGGDGPEAVVDALHAALNLSWRDATKICVLIVDAPPHGLDPNGDAFPNGCPCGRDPVRVVEEMAEERIILYTVGVEPSIGIVFLSLSSFSKMPYSFFILALYRGYYQELSRRGRGEYIRLADANVLAQKIITDLRS
;
A
#
# COMPACT_ATOMS: atom_id res chain seq x y z
N MET A 1 23.11 1.57 4.46
CA MET A 1 21.65 1.59 4.22
C MET A 1 21.10 3.00 4.02
N SER A 2 21.63 4.03 4.69
CA SER A 2 21.16 5.43 4.57
C SER A 2 21.39 6.11 3.20
N ARG A 3 22.44 5.74 2.46
CA ARG A 3 22.86 6.50 1.25
C ARG A 3 21.85 6.48 0.10
N ARG A 4 21.24 5.33 -0.22
CA ARG A 4 20.30 5.21 -1.35
C ARG A 4 18.91 5.79 -1.05
N LEU A 5 18.47 5.75 0.21
CA LEU A 5 17.20 6.34 0.61
C LEU A 5 17.28 7.88 0.65
N ALA A 6 18.44 8.44 1.02
CA ALA A 6 18.65 9.89 1.02
C ALA A 6 18.67 10.51 -0.39
N GLU A 7 18.92 9.69 -1.42
CA GLU A 7 18.90 10.09 -2.83
C GLU A 7 17.50 9.98 -3.46
N CYS A 8 16.53 9.32 -2.80
CA CYS A 8 15.15 9.26 -3.25
C CYS A 8 14.47 10.60 -3.00
N ILE A 9 14.28 11.37 -4.07
CA ILE A 9 13.49 12.60 -4.05
C ILE A 9 12.05 12.22 -4.43
N PRO A 10 11.03 12.62 -3.66
CA PRO A 10 9.64 12.38 -4.02
C PRO A 10 9.36 13.09 -5.35
N GLN A 11 8.92 12.31 -6.35
CA GLN A 11 8.38 12.82 -7.58
C GLN A 11 6.87 12.63 -7.48
N GLY A 12 6.09 13.70 -7.64
CA GLY A 12 4.64 13.60 -7.58
C GLY A 12 4.08 12.88 -8.81
N GLY A 13 2.98 12.14 -8.63
CA GLY A 13 2.19 11.54 -9.72
C GLY A 13 1.27 12.53 -10.45
N GLY A 14 0.91 13.63 -9.77
CA GLY A 14 0.03 14.67 -10.31
C GLY A 14 -1.46 14.43 -10.05
N ASP A 15 -1.82 13.23 -9.62
CA ASP A 15 -3.12 12.84 -9.08
C ASP A 15 -3.00 12.26 -7.66
N GLY A 16 -4.15 11.97 -7.04
CA GLY A 16 -4.23 11.52 -5.65
C GLY A 16 -3.91 10.04 -5.44
N PRO A 17 -4.51 9.12 -6.23
CA PRO A 17 -4.21 7.69 -6.14
C PRO A 17 -2.84 7.33 -6.74
N GLU A 18 -2.28 6.20 -6.31
CA GLU A 18 -0.91 5.78 -6.65
C GLU A 18 -0.85 4.46 -7.42
N ALA A 19 0.24 4.26 -8.17
CA ALA A 19 0.51 3.06 -8.97
C ALA A 19 0.98 1.84 -8.13
N VAL A 20 0.22 1.49 -7.10
CA VAL A 20 0.55 0.43 -6.12
C VAL A 20 0.75 -0.94 -6.79
N VAL A 21 -0.12 -1.31 -7.73
CA VAL A 21 -0.04 -2.61 -8.40
C VAL A 21 1.23 -2.76 -9.24
N ASP A 22 1.72 -1.67 -9.84
CA ASP A 22 2.97 -1.69 -10.61
C ASP A 22 4.18 -1.85 -9.69
N ALA A 23 4.16 -1.22 -8.52
CA ALA A 23 5.19 -1.41 -7.49
C ALA A 23 5.21 -2.86 -6.96
N LEU A 24 4.05 -3.45 -6.68
CA LEU A 24 3.94 -4.84 -6.22
C LEU A 24 4.40 -5.83 -7.28
N HIS A 25 4.00 -5.61 -8.54
CA HIS A 25 4.44 -6.44 -9.65
C HIS A 25 5.96 -6.33 -9.87
N ALA A 26 6.55 -5.13 -9.73
CA ALA A 26 8.00 -4.97 -9.77
C ALA A 26 8.68 -5.73 -8.61
N ALA A 27 8.11 -5.68 -7.39
CA ALA A 27 8.63 -6.38 -6.22
C ALA A 27 8.58 -7.91 -6.38
N LEU A 28 7.49 -8.45 -6.95
CA LEU A 28 7.35 -9.87 -7.30
C LEU A 28 8.50 -10.35 -8.20
N ASN A 29 8.91 -9.51 -9.15
CA ASN A 29 9.92 -9.85 -10.17
C ASN A 29 11.37 -9.51 -9.75
N LEU A 30 11.63 -9.11 -8.50
CA LEU A 30 12.99 -8.93 -8.01
C LEU A 30 13.74 -10.27 -7.95
N SER A 31 15.08 -10.22 -8.02
CA SER A 31 15.94 -11.40 -7.84
C SER A 31 16.05 -11.79 -6.36
N TRP A 32 14.95 -12.30 -5.80
CA TRP A 32 14.91 -12.82 -4.44
C TRP A 32 15.86 -14.00 -4.29
N ARG A 33 16.58 -14.05 -3.16
CA ARG A 33 17.36 -15.23 -2.78
C ARG A 33 16.42 -16.33 -2.27
N ASP A 34 16.90 -17.56 -2.28
CA ASP A 34 16.24 -18.67 -1.58
C ASP A 34 16.40 -18.50 -0.07
N ALA A 35 15.49 -17.71 0.50
CA ALA A 35 15.45 -17.31 1.89
C ALA A 35 14.03 -16.86 2.24
N THR A 36 13.79 -16.49 3.49
CA THR A 36 12.60 -15.75 3.87
C THR A 36 12.51 -14.43 3.10
N LYS A 37 11.40 -14.23 2.38
CA LYS A 37 11.14 -13.03 1.57
C LYS A 37 10.03 -12.21 2.22
N ILE A 38 10.32 -10.95 2.50
CA ILE A 38 9.38 -10.00 3.09
C ILE A 38 9.34 -8.75 2.24
N CYS A 39 8.15 -8.38 1.80
CA CYS A 39 7.86 -7.12 1.16
C CYS A 39 7.11 -6.22 2.17
N VAL A 40 7.62 -5.00 2.37
CA VAL A 40 6.94 -3.98 3.19
C VAL A 40 6.51 -2.85 2.26
N LEU A 41 5.20 -2.73 2.04
CA LEU A 41 4.57 -1.65 1.30
C LEU A 41 4.27 -0.49 2.26
N ILE A 42 4.80 0.70 2.02
CA ILE A 42 4.49 1.91 2.82
C ILE A 42 3.68 2.85 1.93
N VAL A 43 2.49 3.24 2.38
CA VAL A 43 1.53 4.00 1.55
C VAL A 43 0.85 5.11 2.34
N ASP A 44 0.65 6.25 1.70
CA ASP A 44 -0.08 7.41 2.21
C ASP A 44 -1.29 7.79 1.35
N ALA A 45 -1.61 7.01 0.31
CA ALA A 45 -2.69 7.22 -0.65
C ALA A 45 -3.35 5.89 -1.09
N PRO A 46 -4.58 5.91 -1.65
CA PRO A 46 -5.21 4.74 -2.25
C PRO A 46 -4.54 4.33 -3.58
N PRO A 47 -4.72 3.09 -4.05
CA PRO A 47 -4.28 2.70 -5.39
C PRO A 47 -5.21 3.28 -6.48
N HIS A 48 -4.69 3.43 -7.70
CA HIS A 48 -5.52 3.68 -8.88
C HIS A 48 -6.65 2.65 -9.03
N GLY A 49 -7.81 3.11 -9.48
CA GLY A 49 -9.02 2.29 -9.69
C GLY A 49 -9.88 2.07 -8.44
N LEU A 50 -9.50 2.63 -7.29
CA LEU A 50 -10.28 2.53 -6.05
C LEU A 50 -11.02 3.83 -5.68
N ASP A 51 -10.47 5.00 -5.99
CA ASP A 51 -11.13 6.30 -5.82
C ASP A 51 -11.38 6.95 -7.19
N PRO A 52 -12.65 7.19 -7.59
CA PRO A 52 -12.93 7.84 -8.86
C PRO A 52 -12.62 9.35 -8.88
N ASN A 53 -12.39 9.99 -7.72
CA ASN A 53 -12.23 11.45 -7.67
C ASN A 53 -10.78 11.87 -7.95
N GLY A 54 -10.55 12.40 -9.15
CA GLY A 54 -9.25 12.95 -9.51
C GLY A 54 -8.19 11.89 -9.83
N ASP A 55 -8.59 10.63 -10.02
CA ASP A 55 -7.74 9.54 -10.51
C ASP A 55 -7.55 9.66 -12.02
N ALA A 56 -6.30 9.75 -12.48
CA ALA A 56 -5.97 9.71 -13.91
C ALA A 56 -6.16 8.30 -14.50
N PHE A 57 -6.25 7.27 -13.64
CA PHE A 57 -6.36 5.86 -13.99
C PHE A 57 -7.55 5.19 -13.27
N PRO A 58 -8.79 5.66 -13.49
CA PRO A 58 -9.97 5.21 -12.75
C PRO A 58 -10.37 3.76 -13.02
N ASN A 59 -9.81 3.14 -14.07
CA ASN A 59 -9.99 1.73 -14.39
C ASN A 59 -8.81 0.86 -13.87
N GLY A 60 -7.95 1.42 -13.01
CA GLY A 60 -6.74 0.78 -12.52
C GLY A 60 -5.58 0.85 -13.52
N CYS A 61 -4.57 0.00 -13.31
CA CYS A 61 -3.35 -0.02 -14.12
C CYS A 61 -3.65 -0.25 -15.62
N PRO A 62 -3.14 0.61 -16.53
CA PRO A 62 -3.33 0.46 -17.98
C PRO A 62 -2.84 -0.87 -18.56
N CYS A 63 -1.91 -1.54 -17.89
CA CYS A 63 -1.43 -2.86 -18.29
C CYS A 63 -2.41 -4.00 -17.93
N GLY A 64 -3.57 -3.70 -17.31
CA GLY A 64 -4.58 -4.68 -16.92
C GLY A 64 -4.17 -5.57 -15.75
N ARG A 65 -3.21 -5.11 -14.93
CA ARG A 65 -2.77 -5.85 -13.74
C ARG A 65 -3.78 -5.71 -12.62
N ASP A 66 -4.14 -6.83 -12.02
CA ASP A 66 -4.99 -6.89 -10.83
C ASP A 66 -4.11 -6.98 -9.56
N PRO A 67 -4.18 -6.02 -8.63
CA PRO A 67 -3.39 -6.04 -7.39
C PRO A 67 -3.65 -7.28 -6.54
N VAL A 68 -4.88 -7.81 -6.51
CA VAL A 68 -5.21 -9.01 -5.75
C VAL A 68 -4.45 -10.21 -6.30
N ARG A 69 -4.48 -10.38 -7.62
CA ARG A 69 -3.77 -11.45 -8.31
C ARG A 69 -2.26 -11.36 -8.12
N VAL A 70 -1.68 -10.16 -8.27
CA VAL A 70 -0.23 -9.95 -8.06
C VAL A 70 0.18 -10.37 -6.64
N VAL A 71 -0.64 -10.06 -5.63
CA VAL A 71 -0.35 -10.41 -4.24
C VAL A 71 -0.56 -11.89 -3.95
N GLU A 72 -1.50 -12.55 -4.62
CA GLU A 72 -1.63 -14.00 -4.60
C GLU A 72 -0.39 -14.69 -5.20
N GLU A 73 0.11 -14.20 -6.35
CA GLU A 73 1.36 -14.67 -6.96
C GLU A 73 2.57 -14.44 -6.03
N MET A 74 2.63 -13.29 -5.32
CA MET A 74 3.65 -13.06 -4.28
C MET A 74 3.58 -14.11 -3.16
N ALA A 75 2.37 -14.46 -2.71
CA ALA A 75 2.19 -15.48 -1.67
C ALA A 75 2.62 -16.88 -2.15
N GLU A 76 2.33 -17.23 -3.42
CA GLU A 76 2.79 -18.47 -4.06
C GLU A 76 4.33 -18.56 -4.11
N GLU A 77 4.98 -17.44 -4.42
CA GLU A 77 6.45 -17.27 -4.40
C GLU A 77 7.05 -17.15 -2.99
N ARG A 78 6.24 -17.33 -1.94
CA ARG A 78 6.60 -17.21 -0.53
C ARG A 78 7.15 -15.83 -0.15
N ILE A 79 6.62 -14.78 -0.79
CA ILE A 79 6.88 -13.38 -0.44
C ILE A 79 5.75 -12.89 0.45
N ILE A 80 6.05 -12.62 1.71
CA ILE A 80 5.08 -12.13 2.69
C ILE A 80 4.92 -10.62 2.52
N LEU A 81 3.69 -10.13 2.37
CA LEU A 81 3.38 -8.71 2.23
C LEU A 81 2.87 -8.11 3.55
N TYR A 82 3.63 -7.18 4.12
CA TYR A 82 3.15 -6.26 5.15
C TYR A 82 2.87 -4.89 4.54
N THR A 83 1.76 -4.28 4.92
CA THR A 83 1.44 -2.91 4.50
C THR A 83 1.49 -1.98 5.70
N VAL A 84 2.19 -0.87 5.59
CA VAL A 84 2.25 0.20 6.59
C VAL A 84 1.52 1.42 6.05
N GLY A 85 0.36 1.71 6.62
CA GLY A 85 -0.46 2.83 6.18
C GLY A 85 -0.24 4.11 6.99
N VAL A 86 -0.03 5.23 6.31
CA VAL A 86 0.07 6.56 6.93
C VAL A 86 -1.33 7.11 7.17
N GLU A 87 -1.83 7.00 8.40
CA GLU A 87 -3.13 7.54 8.79
C GLU A 87 -2.97 8.87 9.54
N PRO A 88 -3.81 9.90 9.28
CA PRO A 88 -5.02 9.89 8.46
C PRO A 88 -4.79 10.16 6.95
N SER A 89 -3.53 10.31 6.50
CA SER A 89 -3.15 10.73 5.15
C SER A 89 -3.76 9.87 4.03
N ILE A 90 -3.84 8.54 4.24
CA ILE A 90 -4.49 7.60 3.32
C ILE A 90 -5.92 8.03 2.95
N GLY A 91 -6.65 8.72 3.83
CA GLY A 91 -8.02 9.19 3.60
C GLY A 91 -8.15 10.67 3.25
N ILE A 92 -7.04 11.43 3.16
CA ILE A 92 -7.03 12.84 2.76
C ILE A 92 -6.42 12.90 1.36
N VAL A 93 -7.09 12.26 0.40
CA VAL A 93 -6.91 12.63 -1.01
C VAL A 93 -7.37 14.08 -1.12
N PHE A 94 -6.56 14.92 -1.76
CA PHE A 94 -6.63 16.39 -1.81
C PHE A 94 -8.00 16.91 -2.34
N LEU A 95 -9.05 16.80 -1.52
CA LEU A 95 -10.30 17.54 -1.71
C LEU A 95 -9.98 19.00 -1.43
N SER A 96 -9.82 19.77 -2.51
CA SER A 96 -9.82 21.23 -2.51
C SER A 96 -10.64 21.80 -1.34
N LEU A 97 -9.96 22.54 -0.47
CA LEU A 97 -10.46 23.15 0.76
C LEU A 97 -11.55 24.21 0.49
N SER A 98 -12.72 23.79 0.02
CA SER A 98 -13.90 24.66 -0.12
C SER A 98 -15.19 24.02 0.37
N SER A 99 -15.15 22.91 1.10
CA SER A 99 -16.36 22.34 1.73
C SER A 99 -16.07 21.68 3.07
N PHE A 100 -15.64 22.50 4.04
CA PHE A 100 -15.45 22.16 5.45
C PHE A 100 -16.81 22.00 6.19
N SER A 101 -17.71 21.13 5.71
CA SER A 101 -19.03 20.92 6.35
C SER A 101 -19.56 19.48 6.38
N LYS A 102 -18.78 18.44 6.03
CA LYS A 102 -19.24 17.04 6.13
C LYS A 102 -18.21 16.11 6.78
N MET A 103 -18.17 16.17 8.12
CA MET A 103 -17.39 15.30 9.00
C MET A 103 -17.66 13.77 8.93
N PRO A 104 -18.77 13.22 8.38
CA PRO A 104 -18.96 11.75 8.32
C PRO A 104 -18.37 11.06 7.07
N TYR A 105 -18.02 11.79 6.00
CA TYR A 105 -17.60 11.17 4.72
C TYR A 105 -16.13 10.74 4.72
N SER A 106 -15.25 11.53 5.34
CA SER A 106 -13.80 11.24 5.43
C SER A 106 -13.49 9.98 6.24
N PHE A 107 -14.28 9.68 7.29
CA PHE A 107 -14.15 8.44 8.05
C PHE A 107 -14.50 7.19 7.23
N PHE A 108 -15.52 7.29 6.36
CA PHE A 108 -15.94 6.18 5.52
C PHE A 108 -14.88 5.86 4.45
N ILE A 109 -14.33 6.90 3.81
CA ILE A 109 -13.27 6.77 2.82
C ILE A 109 -12.00 6.18 3.45
N LEU A 110 -11.58 6.66 4.62
CA LEU A 110 -10.45 6.09 5.33
C LEU A 110 -10.67 4.61 5.69
N ALA A 111 -11.89 4.25 6.12
CA ALA A 111 -12.23 2.86 6.43
C ALA A 111 -12.19 1.96 5.18
N LEU A 112 -12.62 2.47 4.02
CA LEU A 112 -12.56 1.76 2.74
C LEU A 112 -11.10 1.43 2.36
N TYR A 113 -10.23 2.44 2.36
CA TYR A 113 -8.82 2.24 1.98
C TYR A 113 -8.06 1.37 2.99
N ARG A 114 -8.32 1.57 4.28
CA ARG A 114 -7.78 0.67 5.32
C ARG A 114 -8.22 -0.77 5.06
N GLY A 115 -9.52 -0.99 4.82
CA GLY A 115 -10.07 -2.31 4.54
C GLY A 115 -9.44 -2.95 3.30
N TYR A 116 -9.22 -2.16 2.25
CA TYR A 116 -8.51 -2.60 1.05
C TYR A 116 -7.10 -3.11 1.36
N TYR A 117 -6.27 -2.31 2.05
CA TYR A 117 -4.91 -2.71 2.37
C TYR A 117 -4.84 -3.84 3.41
N GLN A 118 -5.80 -3.93 4.32
CA GLN A 118 -5.94 -5.07 5.24
C GLN A 118 -6.17 -6.38 4.48
N GLU A 119 -7.10 -6.37 3.51
CA GLU A 119 -7.39 -7.54 2.69
C GLU A 119 -6.20 -7.92 1.79
N LEU A 120 -5.54 -6.91 1.21
CA LEU A 120 -4.36 -7.12 0.37
C LEU A 120 -3.23 -7.80 1.17
N SER A 121 -2.86 -7.26 2.33
CA SER A 121 -1.86 -7.88 3.20
C SER A 121 -2.25 -9.30 3.64
N ARG A 122 -3.54 -9.53 3.96
CA ARG A 122 -4.04 -10.85 4.36
C ARG A 122 -3.84 -11.90 3.26
N ARG A 123 -4.12 -11.55 2.00
CA ARG A 123 -3.87 -12.43 0.85
C ARG A 123 -2.39 -12.68 0.63
N GLY A 124 -1.57 -11.66 0.85
CA GLY A 124 -0.11 -11.75 0.85
C GLY A 124 0.50 -12.39 2.10
N ARG A 125 -0.31 -13.09 2.93
CA ARG A 125 0.12 -13.80 4.15
C ARG A 125 0.74 -12.91 5.24
N GLY A 126 0.57 -11.60 5.16
CA GLY A 126 1.02 -10.66 6.18
C GLY A 126 -0.12 -9.84 6.76
N GLU A 127 0.19 -8.63 7.23
CA GLU A 127 -0.77 -7.78 7.94
C GLU A 127 -0.63 -6.30 7.57
N TYR A 128 -1.72 -5.56 7.75
CA TYR A 128 -1.73 -4.11 7.71
C TYR A 128 -1.40 -3.53 9.09
N ILE A 129 -0.48 -2.59 9.13
CA ILE A 129 -0.03 -1.90 10.34
C ILE A 129 -0.18 -0.40 10.11
N ARG A 130 -0.68 0.33 11.11
CA ARG A 130 -0.69 1.80 11.02
C ARG A 130 0.71 2.33 11.28
N LEU A 131 1.10 3.40 10.59
CA LEU A 131 2.40 4.03 10.81
C LEU A 131 2.59 4.45 12.29
N ALA A 132 1.53 4.89 12.97
CA ALA A 132 1.55 5.21 14.41
C ALA A 132 1.99 4.02 15.28
N ASP A 133 1.76 2.80 14.80
CA ASP A 133 2.10 1.55 15.47
C ASP A 133 3.33 0.88 14.82
N ALA A 134 4.04 1.53 13.89
CA ALA A 134 5.13 0.91 13.12
C ALA A 134 6.29 0.39 14.00
N ASN A 135 6.43 0.88 15.23
CA ASN A 135 7.38 0.35 16.21
C ASN A 135 7.16 -1.14 16.50
N VAL A 136 5.95 -1.67 16.28
CA VAL A 136 5.65 -3.11 16.46
C VAL A 136 5.92 -3.95 15.21
N LEU A 137 6.14 -3.34 14.03
CA LEU A 137 6.35 -4.06 12.76
C LEU A 137 7.52 -5.04 12.87
N ALA A 138 8.66 -4.58 13.40
CA ALA A 138 9.85 -5.42 13.53
C ALA A 138 9.60 -6.61 14.48
N GLN A 139 8.95 -6.37 15.63
CA GLN A 139 8.62 -7.44 16.58
C GLN A 139 7.65 -8.46 15.98
N LYS A 140 6.69 -7.97 15.20
CA LYS A 140 5.69 -8.80 14.54
C LYS A 140 6.28 -9.67 13.45
N ILE A 141 7.08 -9.10 12.55
CA ILE A 141 7.85 -9.86 11.56
C ILE A 141 8.66 -10.96 12.24
N ILE A 142 9.41 -10.63 13.30
CA ILE A 142 10.23 -11.62 14.02
C ILE A 142 9.38 -12.74 14.60
N THR A 143 8.16 -12.45 15.06
CA THR A 143 7.24 -13.44 15.64
C THR A 143 6.69 -14.36 14.56
N ASP A 144 6.21 -13.79 13.46
CA ASP A 144 5.62 -14.52 12.34
C ASP A 144 6.67 -15.42 11.61
N LEU A 145 7.95 -15.06 11.67
CA LEU A 145 9.04 -15.89 11.13
C LEU A 145 9.45 -17.07 12.03
N ARG A 146 9.00 -17.10 13.28
CA ARG A 146 9.35 -18.15 14.26
C ARG A 146 8.26 -19.20 14.44
N SER A 147 7.04 -18.92 13.97
CA SER A 147 5.89 -19.82 13.96
C SER A 147 5.84 -20.68 12.72
#